data_AF-A0A7S1FR89-F1
#
_entry.id   AF-A0A7S1FR89-F1
#
_cell.length_a   1.000
_cell.length_b   1.000
_cell.length_c   1.000
_cell.angle_alpha   90.00
_cell.angle_beta   90.00
_cell.angle_gamma   90.00
#
_symmetry.space_group_name_H-M   'P 1'
#
loop_
_entity.id
_entity.type
_entity.pdbx_description
1 polymer ?
#
loop_
_entity_poly.entity_id
_entity_poly.type
_entity_poly.pdbx_seq_one_letter_code
_entity_poly.pdbx_strand_id
1 'polypeptide(L)'
;NAGLVSVARACIDAGVGKLVIVSSGAVTKPTSPVYLFLNLFGGIMAEKIKGEDIVRRLYADEGVAEKNGKVLSYTIIRPGGLTEDIGRGPSELELNQGDTKSGRIARADVAELCVEAAVNFPDITANVTFECYDADTGAPLASVGISNIFKQKTDSLSFVSGKEKNGNSYKELFTGLERD
;
A
#
# COMPACT_ATOMS: atom_id res chain seq x y z
N ASN A 1 5.21 -10.56 11.46
CA ASN A 1 3.85 -10.90 10.97
C ASN A 1 2.82 -11.14 12.08
N ALA A 2 3.16 -11.85 13.18
CA ALA A 2 2.17 -12.35 14.15
C ALA A 2 1.23 -11.28 14.76
N GLY A 3 1.75 -10.07 14.99
CA GLY A 3 0.93 -8.94 15.45
C GLY A 3 -0.20 -8.59 14.48
N LEU A 4 0.12 -8.42 13.19
CA LEU A 4 -0.89 -8.14 12.16
C LEU A 4 -1.93 -9.27 12.05
N VAL A 5 -1.47 -10.52 12.08
CA VAL A 5 -2.38 -11.69 12.02
C VAL A 5 -3.34 -11.72 13.19
N SER A 6 -2.86 -11.38 14.39
CA SER A 6 -3.69 -11.31 15.60
C SER A 6 -4.72 -10.19 15.51
N VAL A 7 -4.32 -9.02 15.00
CA VAL A 7 -5.25 -7.89 14.75
C VAL A 7 -6.30 -8.26 13.72
N ALA A 8 -5.92 -8.89 12.59
CA ALA A 8 -6.85 -9.30 11.56
C ALA A 8 -7.91 -10.28 12.09
N ARG A 9 -7.48 -11.27 12.87
CA ARG A 9 -8.41 -12.19 13.55
C ARG A 9 -9.33 -11.45 14.51
N ALA A 10 -8.80 -10.56 15.34
CA ALA A 10 -9.62 -9.77 16.26
C ALA A 10 -10.64 -8.88 15.54
N CYS A 11 -10.26 -8.27 14.40
CA CYS A 11 -11.18 -7.51 13.56
C CYS A 11 -12.31 -8.38 13.02
N ILE A 12 -12.00 -9.57 12.51
CA ILE A 12 -12.98 -10.54 12.02
C ILE A 12 -13.90 -11.01 13.16
N ASP A 13 -13.32 -11.32 14.32
CA ASP A 13 -14.05 -11.77 15.51
C ASP A 13 -15.00 -10.69 16.04
N ALA A 14 -14.60 -9.42 15.95
CA ALA A 14 -15.43 -8.27 16.34
C ALA A 14 -16.38 -7.77 15.24
N GLY A 15 -16.30 -8.28 14.01
CA GLY A 15 -17.11 -7.80 12.88
C GLY A 15 -16.75 -6.37 12.44
N VAL A 16 -15.47 -6.01 12.49
CA VAL A 16 -14.95 -4.74 11.98
C VAL A 16 -15.02 -4.77 10.45
N GLY A 17 -15.82 -3.88 9.85
CA GLY A 17 -16.07 -3.90 8.40
C GLY A 17 -14.84 -3.61 7.53
N LYS A 18 -13.84 -2.90 8.08
CA LYS A 18 -12.67 -2.47 7.33
C LYS A 18 -11.39 -2.49 8.16
N LEU A 19 -10.38 -3.22 7.69
CA LEU A 19 -9.02 -3.20 8.24
C LEU A 19 -8.06 -2.54 7.22
N VAL A 20 -7.50 -1.39 7.56
CA VAL A 20 -6.48 -0.73 6.72
C VAL A 20 -5.08 -1.02 7.27
N ILE A 21 -4.17 -1.41 6.38
CA ILE A 21 -2.83 -1.90 6.72
C ILE A 21 -1.80 -1.08 5.97
N VAL A 22 -0.92 -0.40 6.70
CA VAL A 22 0.27 0.24 6.11
C VAL A 22 1.42 -0.77 6.07
N SER A 23 1.81 -1.17 4.87
CA SER A 23 2.90 -2.11 4.61
C SER A 23 4.15 -1.40 4.10
N SER A 24 4.66 -1.73 2.92
CA SER A 24 5.82 -1.10 2.27
C SER A 24 5.81 -1.41 0.79
N GLY A 25 6.18 -0.45 -0.05
CA GLY A 25 6.60 -0.75 -1.42
C GLY A 25 7.85 -1.66 -1.43
N ALA A 26 8.09 -2.31 -2.56
CA ALA A 26 9.12 -3.31 -2.83
C ALA A 26 8.98 -4.66 -2.09
N VAL A 27 7.94 -4.84 -1.28
CA VAL A 27 7.80 -5.99 -0.37
C VAL A 27 7.63 -7.33 -1.11
N THR A 28 7.23 -7.31 -2.37
CA THR A 28 7.11 -8.52 -3.22
C THR A 28 8.36 -8.80 -4.05
N LYS A 29 9.40 -7.96 -3.95
CA LYS A 29 10.58 -8.00 -4.82
C LYS A 29 11.83 -8.34 -4.01
N PRO A 30 12.05 -9.62 -3.67
CA PRO A 30 13.09 -10.04 -2.72
C PRO A 30 14.52 -9.78 -3.18
N THR A 31 14.71 -9.59 -4.49
CA THR A 31 16.01 -9.28 -5.11
C THR A 31 16.24 -7.78 -5.26
N SER A 32 15.25 -6.92 -4.94
CA SER A 32 15.42 -5.48 -5.04
C SER A 32 16.38 -4.95 -3.96
N PRO A 33 17.19 -3.91 -4.24
CA PRO A 33 18.09 -3.34 -3.24
C PRO A 33 17.37 -2.87 -1.98
N VAL A 34 16.17 -2.29 -2.14
CA VAL A 34 15.33 -1.82 -1.02
C VAL A 34 14.93 -2.96 -0.10
N TYR A 35 14.44 -4.07 -0.67
CA TYR A 35 14.03 -5.24 0.09
C TYR A 35 15.21 -5.83 0.88
N LEU A 36 16.35 -6.02 0.21
CA LEU A 36 17.56 -6.57 0.82
C LEU A 36 18.05 -5.67 1.96
N PHE A 37 18.13 -4.36 1.74
CA PHE A 37 18.57 -3.40 2.74
C PHE A 37 17.66 -3.38 3.97
N LEU A 38 16.35 -3.27 3.78
CA LEU A 38 15.40 -3.21 4.89
C LEU A 38 15.34 -4.54 5.67
N ASN A 39 15.56 -5.67 5.01
CA ASN A 39 15.62 -6.97 5.69
C ASN A 39 16.83 -7.19 6.58
N LEU A 40 17.87 -6.36 6.49
CA LEU A 40 18.96 -6.35 7.49
C LEU A 40 18.42 -6.04 8.90
N PHE A 41 17.28 -5.35 8.99
CA PHE A 41 16.59 -5.03 10.24
C PHE A 41 15.58 -6.13 10.61
N GLY A 42 16.07 -7.36 10.80
CA GLY A 42 15.27 -8.47 11.30
C GLY A 42 14.26 -9.06 10.31
N GLY A 43 14.55 -9.00 9.01
CA GLY A 43 13.69 -9.59 7.97
C GLY A 43 12.33 -8.91 7.81
N ILE A 44 12.25 -7.61 8.12
CA ILE A 44 10.97 -6.88 8.22
C ILE A 44 10.11 -6.94 6.95
N MET A 45 10.69 -6.88 5.75
CA MET A 45 9.97 -6.98 4.48
C MET A 45 9.41 -8.38 4.27
N ALA A 46 10.19 -9.42 4.59
CA ALA A 46 9.71 -10.81 4.55
C ALA A 46 8.52 -11.00 5.51
N GLU A 47 8.61 -10.42 6.70
CA GLU A 47 7.57 -10.46 7.70
C GLU A 47 6.33 -9.63 7.34
N LYS A 48 6.49 -8.53 6.60
CA LYS A 48 5.38 -7.72 6.06
C LYS A 48 4.61 -8.50 5.00
N ILE A 49 5.27 -8.99 3.93
CA ILE A 49 4.57 -9.73 2.86
C ILE A 49 3.92 -11.01 3.38
N LYS A 50 4.58 -11.74 4.29
CA LYS A 50 3.98 -12.90 4.96
C LYS A 50 2.71 -12.53 5.74
N GLY A 51 2.72 -11.37 6.40
CA GLY A 51 1.55 -10.85 7.10
C GLY A 51 0.41 -10.50 6.14
N GLU A 52 0.71 -9.79 5.05
CA GLU A 52 -0.26 -9.49 3.99
C GLU A 52 -0.91 -10.76 3.44
N ASP A 53 -0.13 -11.76 3.03
CA ASP A 53 -0.64 -13.00 2.45
C ASP A 53 -1.54 -13.78 3.42
N ILE A 54 -1.24 -13.74 4.72
CA ILE A 54 -2.11 -14.34 5.73
C ILE A 54 -3.42 -13.55 5.85
N VAL A 55 -3.37 -12.21 5.84
CA VAL A 55 -4.59 -11.39 5.85
C VAL A 55 -5.46 -11.68 4.63
N ARG A 56 -4.89 -11.74 3.42
CA ARG A 56 -5.64 -12.08 2.20
C ARG A 56 -6.38 -13.41 2.36
N ARG A 57 -5.68 -14.45 2.85
CA ARG A 57 -6.28 -15.77 3.12
C ARG A 57 -7.38 -15.73 4.18
N LEU A 58 -7.20 -14.97 5.27
CA LEU A 58 -8.20 -14.87 6.34
C LEU A 58 -9.50 -14.21 5.84
N TYR A 59 -9.41 -13.20 4.99
CA TYR A 59 -10.56 -12.47 4.46
C TYR A 59 -11.18 -13.12 3.21
N ALA A 60 -10.47 -14.04 2.54
CA ALA A 60 -11.00 -14.82 1.42
C ALA A 60 -11.81 -16.06 1.87
N ASP A 61 -11.78 -16.41 3.16
CA ASP A 61 -12.60 -17.50 3.71
C ASP A 61 -14.09 -17.17 3.56
N GLU A 62 -14.86 -18.07 2.92
CA GLU A 62 -16.29 -17.90 2.64
C GLU A 62 -17.11 -17.60 3.91
N GLY A 63 -16.65 -18.08 5.07
CA GLY A 63 -17.29 -17.82 6.37
C GLY A 63 -17.03 -16.43 6.97
N VAL A 64 -16.14 -15.63 6.36
CA VAL A 64 -15.69 -14.31 6.87
C VAL A 64 -16.30 -13.14 6.09
N ALA A 65 -16.82 -13.39 4.88
CA ALA A 65 -17.25 -12.35 3.95
C ALA A 65 -18.28 -11.37 4.55
N GLU A 66 -19.12 -11.83 5.48
CA GLU A 66 -20.11 -11.01 6.15
C GLU A 66 -20.30 -11.39 7.62
N LYS A 67 -20.40 -10.39 8.49
CA LYS A 67 -20.74 -10.55 9.90
C LYS A 67 -21.55 -9.37 10.39
N ASN A 68 -22.63 -9.64 11.12
CA ASN A 68 -23.55 -8.61 11.63
C ASN A 68 -24.09 -7.66 10.54
N GLY A 69 -24.36 -8.18 9.34
CA GLY A 69 -24.86 -7.37 8.21
C GLY A 69 -23.82 -6.46 7.56
N LYS A 70 -22.53 -6.64 7.87
CA LYS A 70 -21.42 -5.87 7.30
C LYS A 70 -20.54 -6.78 6.49
N VAL A 71 -20.16 -6.34 5.28
CA VAL A 71 -19.09 -6.97 4.52
C VAL A 71 -17.76 -6.65 5.20
N LEU A 72 -16.94 -7.67 5.41
CA LEU A 72 -15.63 -7.52 6.02
C LEU A 72 -14.61 -7.42 4.90
N SER A 73 -13.76 -6.40 4.96
CA SER A 73 -12.73 -6.19 3.95
C SER A 73 -11.46 -5.63 4.55
N TYR A 74 -10.39 -5.68 3.77
CA TYR A 74 -9.13 -5.03 4.09
C TYR A 74 -8.68 -4.09 2.95
N THR A 75 -7.70 -3.24 3.25
CA THR A 75 -6.93 -2.49 2.26
C THR A 75 -5.48 -2.50 2.67
N ILE A 76 -4.58 -2.88 1.77
CA ILE A 76 -3.14 -2.84 2.02
C ILE A 76 -2.54 -1.67 1.22
N ILE A 77 -1.94 -0.74 1.95
CA ILE A 77 -1.29 0.45 1.41
C ILE A 77 0.22 0.26 1.52
N ARG A 78 0.92 0.26 0.38
CA ARG A 78 2.37 0.07 0.28
C ARG A 78 3.05 1.40 -0.10
N PRO A 79 3.33 2.27 0.88
CA PRO A 79 3.95 3.54 0.58
C PRO A 79 5.37 3.35 0.04
N GLY A 80 5.80 4.30 -0.79
CA GLY A 80 7.21 4.52 -1.11
C GLY A 80 8.02 5.04 0.08
N GLY A 81 9.15 5.68 -0.21
CA GLY A 81 10.02 6.26 0.82
C GLY A 81 9.31 7.36 1.61
N LEU A 82 9.02 7.10 2.89
CA LEU A 82 8.33 8.05 3.76
C LEU A 82 9.15 9.33 3.99
N THR A 83 8.46 10.46 4.02
CA THR A 83 9.02 11.78 4.29
C THR A 83 8.28 12.48 5.44
N GLU A 84 8.85 13.57 5.95
CA GLU A 84 8.21 14.49 6.92
C GLU A 84 7.70 15.77 6.23
N ASP A 85 7.58 15.74 4.90
CA ASP A 85 7.10 16.88 4.13
C ASP A 85 5.60 17.11 4.37
N ILE A 86 5.10 18.27 3.99
CA ILE A 86 3.67 18.57 4.03
C ILE A 86 2.95 17.70 2.98
N GLY A 87 1.77 17.19 3.34
CA GLY A 87 0.93 16.44 2.41
C GLY A 87 0.52 17.28 1.20
N ARG A 88 0.55 16.67 0.02
CA ARG A 88 0.26 17.34 -1.26
C ARG A 88 -1.16 17.12 -1.73
N GLY A 89 -1.84 16.09 -1.22
CA GLY A 89 -3.20 15.75 -1.59
C GLY A 89 -3.32 15.00 -2.92
N PRO A 90 -4.54 14.56 -3.28
CA PRO A 90 -4.75 13.51 -4.26
C PRO A 90 -4.28 13.84 -5.68
N SER A 91 -4.29 15.12 -6.08
CA SER A 91 -3.85 15.56 -7.42
C SER A 91 -2.36 15.34 -7.67
N GLU A 92 -1.57 15.21 -6.61
CA GLU A 92 -0.12 15.03 -6.68
C GLU A 92 0.31 13.58 -6.38
N LEU A 93 -0.64 12.69 -6.10
CA LEU A 93 -0.38 11.29 -5.78
C LEU A 93 -0.61 10.40 -7.00
N GLU A 94 0.21 9.37 -7.11
CA GLU A 94 -0.03 8.24 -7.99
C GLU A 94 -0.19 6.97 -7.14
N LEU A 95 -1.26 6.21 -7.40
CA LEU A 95 -1.37 4.83 -6.93
C LEU A 95 -0.94 3.87 -8.05
N ASN A 96 -0.43 2.70 -7.66
CA ASN A 96 -0.01 1.67 -8.60
C ASN A 96 -0.30 0.27 -8.06
N GLN A 97 -0.26 -0.73 -8.92
CA GLN A 97 -0.39 -2.14 -8.55
C GLN A 97 0.61 -3.01 -9.29
N GLY A 98 1.29 -3.89 -8.56
CA GLY A 98 2.26 -4.86 -9.10
C GLY A 98 3.68 -4.63 -8.59
N ASP A 99 3.89 -3.60 -7.78
CA ASP A 99 5.14 -3.35 -7.05
C ASP A 99 6.34 -3.19 -7.99
N THR A 100 6.13 -2.55 -9.13
CA THR A 100 7.14 -2.32 -10.19
C THR A 100 7.65 -0.89 -10.23
N LYS A 101 6.94 0.04 -9.59
CA LYS A 101 7.24 1.47 -9.53
C LYS A 101 7.14 1.93 -8.08
N SER A 102 8.01 2.86 -7.69
CA SER A 102 8.00 3.44 -6.35
C SER A 102 8.51 4.88 -6.39
N GLY A 103 8.28 5.63 -5.33
CA GLY A 103 8.69 7.01 -5.18
C GLY A 103 8.86 7.38 -3.71
N ARG A 104 8.62 8.64 -3.38
CA ARG A 104 8.57 9.15 -2.00
C ARG A 104 7.17 9.68 -1.69
N ILE A 105 6.80 9.71 -0.42
CA ILE A 105 5.49 10.22 0.01
C ILE A 105 5.55 10.80 1.41
N ALA A 106 4.83 11.90 1.62
CA ALA A 106 4.64 12.46 2.95
C ALA A 106 3.85 11.49 3.84
N ARG A 107 4.25 11.35 5.11
CA ARG A 107 3.46 10.58 6.10
C ARG A 107 2.03 11.09 6.24
N ALA A 108 1.83 12.40 6.05
CA ALA A 108 0.51 13.02 6.07
C ALA A 108 -0.40 12.46 4.96
N ASP A 109 0.10 12.32 3.73
CA ASP A 109 -0.70 11.75 2.63
C ASP A 109 -0.97 10.25 2.82
N VAL A 110 -0.03 9.49 3.40
CA VAL A 110 -0.29 8.09 3.78
C VAL A 110 -1.41 7.99 4.82
N ALA A 111 -1.41 8.88 5.81
CA ALA A 111 -2.46 8.93 6.82
C ALA A 111 -3.82 9.27 6.21
N GLU A 112 -3.86 10.24 5.29
CA GLU A 112 -5.10 10.62 4.60
C GLU A 112 -5.63 9.48 3.73
N LEU A 113 -4.77 8.80 2.95
CA LEU A 113 -5.15 7.59 2.20
C LEU A 113 -5.74 6.51 3.11
N CYS A 114 -5.23 6.36 4.34
CA CYS A 114 -5.79 5.40 5.30
C CYS A 114 -7.20 5.79 5.76
N VAL A 115 -7.42 7.07 6.09
CA VAL A 115 -8.74 7.59 6.52
C VAL A 115 -9.75 7.46 5.38
N GLU A 116 -9.36 7.89 4.19
CA GLU A 116 -10.21 7.88 3.00
C GLU A 116 -10.62 6.45 2.61
N ALA A 117 -9.67 5.50 2.61
CA ALA A 117 -9.97 4.09 2.38
C ALA A 117 -10.85 3.48 3.49
N ALA A 118 -10.67 3.90 4.75
CA ALA A 118 -11.42 3.36 5.88
C ALA A 118 -12.86 3.87 5.98
N VAL A 119 -13.07 5.16 5.73
CA VAL A 119 -14.29 5.88 6.12
C VAL A 119 -15.12 6.29 4.91
N ASN A 120 -14.52 6.94 3.93
CA ASN A 120 -15.25 7.55 2.82
C ASN A 120 -15.43 6.60 1.63
N PHE A 121 -14.45 5.72 1.42
CA PHE A 121 -14.36 4.85 0.25
C PHE A 121 -14.12 3.37 0.58
N PRO A 122 -14.78 2.78 1.59
CA PRO A 122 -14.52 1.41 2.02
C PRO A 122 -14.85 0.37 0.93
N ASP A 123 -15.86 0.62 0.09
CA ASP A 123 -16.33 -0.34 -0.92
C ASP A 123 -15.40 -0.41 -2.14
N ILE A 124 -14.94 0.75 -2.64
CA ILE A 124 -14.04 0.81 -3.81
C ILE A 124 -12.62 0.39 -3.47
N THR A 125 -12.25 0.43 -2.19
CA THR A 125 -10.96 -0.06 -1.68
C THR A 125 -11.08 -1.43 -1.00
N ALA A 126 -12.20 -2.16 -1.17
CA ALA A 126 -12.40 -3.45 -0.53
C ALA A 126 -11.53 -4.54 -1.17
N ASN A 127 -10.67 -5.17 -0.35
CA ASN A 127 -9.79 -6.28 -0.72
C ASN A 127 -8.83 -5.90 -1.86
N VAL A 128 -8.21 -4.73 -1.73
CA VAL A 128 -7.22 -4.24 -2.69
C VAL A 128 -5.87 -4.02 -1.99
N THR A 129 -4.80 -4.24 -2.75
CA THR A 129 -3.45 -3.81 -2.43
C THR A 129 -2.96 -2.81 -3.47
N PHE A 130 -2.38 -1.69 -3.02
CA PHE A 130 -1.76 -0.72 -3.92
C PHE A 130 -0.51 -0.09 -3.33
N GLU A 131 0.41 0.30 -4.22
CA GLU A 131 1.53 1.17 -3.92
C GLU A 131 1.12 2.64 -4.02
N CYS A 132 1.72 3.53 -3.21
CA CYS A 132 1.44 4.97 -3.27
C CYS A 132 2.70 5.83 -3.12
N TYR A 133 2.77 6.90 -3.90
CA TYR A 133 3.86 7.89 -3.89
C TYR A 133 3.46 9.21 -4.57
N ASP A 134 4.23 10.26 -4.33
CA ASP A 134 4.15 11.52 -5.07
C ASP A 134 4.44 11.22 -6.56
N ALA A 135 3.53 11.59 -7.45
CA ALA A 135 3.56 11.23 -8.87
C ALA A 135 4.86 11.68 -9.55
N ASP A 136 5.38 12.86 -9.17
CA ASP A 136 6.62 13.43 -9.70
C ASP A 136 7.90 12.73 -9.22
N THR A 137 7.79 11.82 -8.25
CA THR A 137 8.92 11.02 -7.72
C THR A 137 8.93 9.58 -8.22
N GLY A 138 7.89 9.15 -8.94
CA GLY A 138 7.72 7.78 -9.39
C GLY A 138 8.81 7.34 -10.36
N ALA A 139 9.49 6.25 -10.03
CA ALA A 139 10.53 5.65 -10.85
C ALA A 139 10.46 4.11 -10.80
N PRO A 140 11.02 3.40 -11.80
CA PRO A 140 11.10 1.95 -11.76
C PRO A 140 11.73 1.44 -10.46
N LEU A 141 11.19 0.37 -9.89
CA LEU A 141 11.74 -0.17 -8.64
C LEU A 141 13.22 -0.57 -8.77
N ALA A 142 13.65 -0.96 -9.97
CA ALA A 142 15.05 -1.29 -10.26
C ALA A 142 16.00 -0.08 -10.09
N SER A 143 15.53 1.16 -10.27
CA SER A 143 16.35 2.38 -10.18
C SER A 143 16.24 3.10 -8.84
N VAL A 144 15.14 2.95 -8.10
CA VAL A 144 14.92 3.65 -6.81
C VAL A 144 15.80 3.17 -5.66
N GLY A 145 16.43 2.00 -5.78
CA GLY A 145 17.25 1.39 -4.74
C GLY A 145 18.42 2.26 -4.26
N ILE A 146 18.98 3.10 -5.14
CA ILE A 146 20.09 4.00 -4.81
C ILE A 146 19.55 5.39 -4.46
N SER A 147 18.60 5.94 -5.22
CA SER A 147 18.11 7.32 -5.03
C SER A 147 17.33 7.54 -3.72
N ASN A 148 16.55 6.56 -3.25
CA ASN A 148 15.79 6.67 -1.99
C ASN A 148 16.68 6.59 -0.73
N ILE A 149 17.81 5.88 -0.79
CA ILE A 149 18.79 5.84 0.30
C ILE A 149 19.55 7.17 0.40
N PHE A 150 19.85 7.79 -0.74
CA PHE A 150 20.65 9.02 -0.80
C PHE A 150 19.85 10.33 -0.92
N LYS A 151 18.50 10.27 -0.81
CA LYS A 151 17.59 11.43 -0.98
C LYS A 151 17.84 12.20 -2.30
N GLN A 152 18.23 11.51 -3.36
CA GLN A 152 18.56 12.13 -4.65
C GLN A 152 17.35 12.06 -5.58
N LYS A 153 17.06 13.13 -6.35
CA LYS A 153 16.06 13.05 -7.42
C LYS A 153 16.59 12.12 -8.50
N THR A 154 15.84 11.07 -8.83
CA THR A 154 16.13 10.20 -9.97
C THR A 154 15.76 10.94 -11.26
N ASP A 155 16.64 10.94 -12.26
CA ASP A 155 16.26 11.39 -13.61
C ASP A 155 15.17 10.45 -14.13
N SER A 156 13.97 11.01 -14.28
CA SER A 156 12.74 10.33 -14.65
C SER A 156 12.75 10.01 -16.14
N LEU A 157 13.42 8.92 -16.53
CA LEU A 157 12.95 8.20 -17.72
C LEU A 157 11.50 7.80 -17.41
N SER A 158 10.56 8.28 -18.24
CA SER A 158 9.11 8.13 -18.06
C SER A 158 8.71 6.65 -18.13
N PHE A 159 8.91 5.93 -17.05
CA PHE A 159 8.50 4.55 -16.93
C PHE A 159 7.00 4.49 -16.68
N VAL A 160 6.32 3.83 -17.61
CA VAL A 160 4.89 3.52 -17.52
C VAL A 160 4.77 2.02 -17.30
N SER A 161 4.29 1.65 -16.12
CA SER A 161 3.95 0.29 -15.71
C SER A 161 2.63 -0.21 -16.32
N GLY A 162 1.76 0.71 -16.74
CA GLY A 162 0.42 0.40 -17.27
C GLY A 162 -0.64 0.19 -16.16
N LYS A 163 -0.27 0.45 -14.91
CA LYS A 163 -1.11 0.27 -13.71
C LYS A 163 -1.21 1.55 -12.88
N GLU A 164 -0.68 2.67 -13.39
CA GLU A 164 -0.80 3.99 -12.79
C GLU A 164 -2.26 4.41 -12.61
N LYS A 165 -2.60 4.90 -11.42
CA LYS A 165 -3.85 5.57 -11.10
C LYS A 165 -3.54 6.97 -10.60
N ASN A 166 -4.06 7.96 -11.30
CA ASN A 166 -3.96 9.37 -10.96
C ASN A 166 -5.38 9.94 -10.90
N GLY A 167 -5.58 11.04 -10.19
CA GLY A 167 -6.90 11.66 -10.07
C GLY A 167 -6.85 12.94 -9.25
N ASN A 168 -7.87 13.79 -9.38
CA ASN A 168 -7.95 15.05 -8.63
C ASN A 168 -8.70 14.89 -7.29
N SER A 169 -9.15 13.66 -6.98
CA SER A 169 -9.80 13.31 -5.71
C SER A 169 -9.43 11.89 -5.29
N TYR A 170 -9.59 11.56 -4.00
CA TYR A 170 -9.35 10.20 -3.51
C TYR A 170 -10.27 9.17 -4.16
N LYS A 171 -11.52 9.55 -4.47
CA LYS A 171 -12.44 8.68 -5.22
C LYS A 171 -11.87 8.32 -6.60
N GLU A 172 -11.35 9.30 -7.33
CA GLU A 172 -10.75 9.07 -8.64
C GLU A 172 -9.49 8.20 -8.53
N LEU A 173 -8.62 8.46 -7.56
CA LEU A 173 -7.42 7.65 -7.30
C LEU A 173 -7.76 6.18 -7.04
N PHE A 174 -8.77 5.91 -6.21
CA PHE A 174 -9.16 4.54 -5.86
C PHE A 174 -9.98 3.83 -6.96
N THR A 175 -10.59 4.59 -7.89
CA THR A 175 -11.46 3.99 -8.89
C THR A 175 -10.67 3.13 -9.87
N GLY A 176 -11.10 1.89 -10.02
CA GLY A 176 -10.48 0.93 -10.94
C GLY A 176 -9.20 0.29 -10.42
N LEU A 177 -8.94 0.36 -9.11
CA LEU A 177 -8.02 -0.58 -8.44
C LEU A 177 -8.57 -2.01 -8.57
N GLU A 178 -7.70 -2.94 -8.92
CA GLU A 178 -8.00 -4.35 -9.01
C GLU A 178 -8.01 -4.97 -7.60
N ARG A 179 -8.97 -5.87 -7.34
CA ARG A 179 -9.00 -6.65 -6.11
C ARG A 179 -7.92 -7.73 -6.13
N ASP A 180 -7.41 -8.04 -4.95
CA ASP A 180 -6.43 -9.09 -4.71
C ASP A 180 -6.95 -10.51 -4.99
#